data_AF-R4YLY9-F1
#
_entry.id   AF-R4YLY9-F1
#
_cell.length_a   1.000
_cell.length_b   1.000
_cell.length_c   1.000
_cell.angle_alpha   90.00
_cell.angle_beta   90.00
_cell.angle_gamma   90.00
#
_symmetry.space_group_name_H-M   'P 1'
#
loop_
_entity.id
_entity.type
_entity.pdbx_description
1 polymer ?
#
loop_
_entity_poly.entity_id
_entity_poly.type
_entity_poly.pdbx_seq_one_letter_code
_entity_poly.pdbx_strand_id
1 'polypeptide(L)'
;MHKDKYNQEALFSAKRDYDCHFDDSFLPLRRNLLFVSLLSFAAINVTPKDGNYSINLGVIAGKIEDPEYIFIGLLCVCAYHLYMFWIKCRHTVINSINYPKVKATYMFRLSAIHAFADWNKLIAEHVNKGVNIGGGSFTNGTNQSSANGYWKVRTSIYSQKLETEPNFKLAIEANPKFKLKPYEGMCEIEYLYQDSSEDNTYLNIHRDHFWLTKRSQFIENVLPIIVGFSAILLVVYKISTLMVNGL
;
A
#
# COMPACT_ATOMS: atom_id res chain seq x y z
N MET A 1 11.63 15.42 -19.12
CA MET A 1 11.61 15.97 -17.73
C MET A 1 10.22 16.06 -17.09
N HIS A 2 9.10 15.85 -17.81
CA HIS A 2 7.74 15.83 -17.22
C HIS A 2 7.24 14.46 -16.71
N LYS A 3 7.85 13.35 -17.14
CA LYS A 3 7.39 11.99 -16.85
C LYS A 3 7.49 11.62 -15.36
N ASP A 4 8.53 12.06 -14.67
CA ASP A 4 8.69 11.81 -13.23
C ASP A 4 7.60 12.51 -12.40
N LYS A 5 7.14 13.68 -12.84
CA LYS A 5 6.07 14.42 -12.18
C LYS A 5 4.74 13.66 -12.26
N TYR A 6 4.41 13.08 -13.41
CA TYR A 6 3.16 12.32 -13.58
C TYR A 6 3.16 11.03 -12.76
N ASN A 7 4.29 10.33 -12.71
CA ASN A 7 4.44 9.14 -11.88
C ASN A 7 4.30 9.46 -10.38
N GLN A 8 4.91 10.55 -9.91
CA GLN A 8 4.77 11.02 -8.53
C GLN A 8 3.31 11.40 -8.18
N GLU A 9 2.65 12.16 -9.06
CA GLU A 9 1.27 12.61 -8.85
C GLU A 9 0.27 11.44 -8.91
N ALA A 10 0.49 10.49 -9.83
CA ALA A 10 -0.27 9.26 -9.92
C ALA A 10 -0.11 8.43 -8.64
N LEU A 11 1.12 8.27 -8.13
CA LEU A 11 1.39 7.55 -6.89
C LEU A 11 0.68 8.18 -5.69
N PHE A 12 0.77 9.51 -5.55
CA PHE A 12 0.12 10.23 -4.45
C PHE A 12 -1.40 10.06 -4.48
N SER A 13 -2.01 10.24 -5.66
CA SER A 13 -3.46 10.07 -5.85
C SER A 13 -3.89 8.62 -5.60
N ALA A 14 -3.15 7.65 -6.15
CA ALA A 14 -3.46 6.24 -5.99
C ALA A 14 -3.42 5.80 -4.53
N LYS A 15 -2.47 6.30 -3.73
CA LYS A 15 -2.41 6.01 -2.28
C LYS A 15 -3.65 6.48 -1.53
N ARG A 16 -4.25 7.60 -1.94
CA ARG A 16 -5.45 8.14 -1.28
C ARG A 16 -6.69 7.30 -1.54
N ASP A 17 -6.79 6.75 -2.75
CA ASP A 17 -7.99 6.00 -3.18
C ASP A 17 -7.88 4.49 -2.93
N TYR A 18 -6.67 4.01 -2.65
CA TYR A 18 -6.41 2.59 -2.44
C TYR A 18 -6.87 2.15 -1.04
N ASP A 19 -7.67 1.08 -1.00
CA ASP A 19 -8.02 0.40 0.24
C ASP A 19 -7.35 -0.97 0.33
N CYS A 20 -6.49 -1.14 1.33
CA CYS A 20 -5.80 -2.39 1.55
C CYS A 20 -6.74 -3.38 2.24
N HIS A 21 -6.89 -4.57 1.67
CA HIS A 21 -7.64 -5.65 2.31
C HIS A 21 -6.64 -6.65 2.90
N PHE A 22 -6.75 -6.88 4.20
CA PHE A 22 -6.05 -7.96 4.89
C PHE A 22 -7.04 -9.13 5.06
N ASP A 23 -6.55 -10.34 4.82
CA ASP A 23 -7.31 -11.58 5.02
C ASP A 23 -7.42 -11.92 6.52
N ASP A 24 -8.44 -12.68 6.91
CA ASP A 24 -8.72 -13.06 8.31
C ASP A 24 -7.59 -13.86 8.95
N SER A 25 -6.73 -14.50 8.14
CA SER A 25 -5.51 -15.16 8.59
C SER A 25 -4.50 -14.22 9.28
N PHE A 26 -4.70 -12.90 9.21
CA PHE A 26 -3.88 -11.90 9.90
C PHE A 26 -4.17 -11.76 11.38
N LEU A 27 -5.43 -11.96 11.78
CA LEU A 27 -5.89 -11.71 13.14
C LEU A 27 -5.16 -12.61 14.17
N PRO A 28 -4.97 -13.92 13.93
CA PRO A 28 -4.22 -14.78 14.85
C PRO A 28 -2.75 -14.37 14.97
N LEU A 29 -2.09 -13.99 13.87
CA LEU A 29 -0.68 -13.58 13.89
C LEU A 29 -0.50 -12.30 14.71
N ARG A 30 -1.38 -11.31 14.51
CA ARG A 30 -1.40 -10.06 15.29
C ARG A 30 -1.60 -10.35 16.78
N ARG A 31 -2.60 -11.18 17.12
CA ARG A 31 -2.90 -11.54 18.51
C ARG A 31 -1.73 -12.24 19.18
N ASN A 32 -1.10 -13.19 18.49
CA ASN A 32 0.04 -13.94 19.03
C ASN A 32 1.25 -13.03 19.25
N LEU A 33 1.56 -12.14 18.31
CA LEU A 33 2.64 -11.16 18.47
C LEU A 33 2.39 -10.25 19.68
N LEU A 34 1.20 -9.67 19.79
CA LEU A 34 0.85 -8.81 20.92
C LEU A 34 0.87 -9.57 22.26
N PHE A 35 0.34 -10.79 22.28
CA PHE A 35 0.34 -11.63 23.48
C PHE A 35 1.77 -11.95 23.94
N VAL A 36 2.62 -12.44 23.05
CA VAL A 36 4.02 -12.77 23.38
C VAL A 36 4.81 -11.52 23.76
N SER A 37 4.54 -10.37 23.12
CA SER A 37 5.16 -9.10 23.49
C SER A 37 4.76 -8.66 24.90
N LEU A 38 3.47 -8.74 25.25
CA LEU A 38 2.97 -8.45 26.60
C LEU A 38 3.54 -9.41 27.64
N LEU A 39 3.63 -10.70 27.32
CA LEU A 39 4.28 -11.69 28.16
C LEU A 39 5.76 -11.35 28.39
N SER A 40 6.45 -10.88 27.36
CA SER A 40 7.84 -10.40 27.44
C SER A 40 7.98 -9.20 28.38
N PHE A 41 7.09 -8.21 28.27
CA PHE A 41 7.05 -7.07 29.20
C PHE A 41 6.78 -7.52 30.65
N ALA A 42 5.84 -8.44 30.85
CA ALA A 42 5.55 -8.97 32.17
C ALA A 42 6.75 -9.74 32.76
N ALA A 43 7.41 -10.57 31.95
CA ALA A 43 8.55 -11.39 32.37
C ALA A 43 9.76 -10.56 32.86
N ILE A 44 9.97 -9.36 32.31
CA ILE A 44 11.09 -8.49 32.72
C ILE A 44 11.00 -8.09 34.20
N ASN A 45 9.78 -7.93 34.73
CA ASN A 45 9.54 -7.57 36.14
C ASN A 45 9.81 -8.74 37.09
N VAL A 46 9.91 -9.96 36.56
CA VAL A 46 10.27 -11.13 37.35
C VAL A 46 11.81 -11.16 37.45
N THR A 47 12.30 -11.27 38.68
CA THR A 47 13.74 -11.33 38.97
C THR A 47 14.01 -12.57 39.80
N PRO A 48 15.04 -13.37 39.46
CA PRO A 48 15.34 -14.58 40.19
C PRO A 48 15.72 -14.24 41.64
N LYS A 49 15.32 -15.09 42.57
CA LYS A 49 15.70 -14.97 43.97
C LYS A 49 16.90 -15.89 44.20
N ASP A 50 17.98 -15.36 44.76
CA ASP A 50 19.23 -16.10 44.99
C ASP A 50 19.77 -16.76 43.70
N GLY A 51 19.72 -16.03 42.58
CA GLY A 51 20.21 -16.52 41.28
C GLY A 51 19.30 -17.52 40.57
N ASN A 52 18.16 -17.89 41.15
CA ASN A 52 17.34 -18.97 40.63
C ASN A 52 15.85 -18.60 40.56
N TYR A 53 15.11 -19.28 39.67
CA TYR A 53 13.65 -19.27 39.72
C TYR A 53 13.13 -20.54 40.39
N SER A 54 12.42 -20.37 41.50
CA SER A 54 11.62 -21.44 42.08
C SER A 54 10.26 -21.50 41.38
N ILE A 55 10.01 -22.60 40.68
CA ILE A 55 8.71 -22.86 40.05
C ILE A 55 7.95 -23.85 40.92
N ASN A 56 6.71 -23.50 41.25
CA ASN A 56 5.75 -24.41 41.86
C ASN A 56 4.47 -24.39 41.02
N LEU A 57 4.32 -25.38 40.15
CA LEU A 57 3.13 -25.61 39.32
C LEU A 57 2.25 -26.72 39.93
N GLY A 58 2.21 -26.81 41.26
CA GLY A 58 1.40 -27.76 42.02
C GLY A 58 1.99 -29.17 42.06
N VAL A 59 2.03 -29.85 40.91
CA VAL A 59 2.57 -31.23 40.79
C VAL A 59 4.05 -31.25 40.42
N ILE A 60 4.53 -30.15 39.83
CA ILE A 60 5.93 -29.97 39.44
C ILE A 60 6.49 -28.81 40.26
N ALA A 61 7.38 -29.15 41.20
CA ALA A 61 8.20 -28.19 41.92
C ALA A 61 9.66 -28.35 41.43
N GLY A 62 10.30 -27.26 41.06
CA GLY A 62 11.64 -27.28 40.51
C GLY A 62 12.35 -25.94 40.63
N LYS A 63 13.66 -25.97 40.45
CA LYS A 63 14.52 -24.79 40.43
C LYS A 63 15.11 -24.66 39.03
N ILE A 64 15.03 -23.47 38.46
CA ILE A 64 15.77 -23.15 37.23
C ILE A 64 17.06 -22.48 37.66
N GLU A 65 18.16 -23.18 37.42
CA GLU A 65 19.53 -22.78 37.79
C GLU A 65 20.09 -21.69 36.89
N ASP A 66 19.65 -21.66 35.63
CA ASP A 66 20.06 -20.67 34.63
C ASP A 66 18.83 -19.86 34.14
N PRO A 67 18.38 -18.84 34.91
CA PRO A 67 17.23 -17.99 34.61
C PRO A 67 17.20 -17.39 33.19
N GLU A 68 18.37 -17.12 32.61
CA GLU A 68 18.55 -16.51 31.30
C GLU A 68 17.96 -17.36 30.17
N TYR A 69 17.94 -18.69 30.29
CA TYR A 69 17.38 -19.54 29.22
C TYR A 69 15.88 -19.35 29.05
N ILE A 70 15.15 -18.97 30.11
CA ILE A 70 13.73 -18.61 30.00
C ILE A 70 13.57 -17.37 29.11
N PHE A 71 14.42 -16.36 29.32
CA PHE A 71 14.40 -15.14 28.54
C PHE A 71 14.89 -15.36 27.11
N ILE A 72 15.87 -16.24 26.88
CA ILE A 72 16.30 -16.65 25.53
C ILE A 72 15.16 -17.36 24.79
N GLY A 73 14.44 -18.26 25.46
CA GLY A 73 13.25 -18.90 24.87
C GLY A 73 12.18 -17.89 24.49
N LEU A 74 11.90 -16.93 25.38
CA LEU A 74 10.94 -15.86 25.14
C LEU A 74 11.37 -14.93 24.00
N LEU A 75 12.67 -14.61 23.92
CA LEU A 75 13.28 -13.87 22.81
C LEU A 75 13.05 -14.59 21.48
N CYS A 76 13.34 -15.89 21.41
CA CYS A 76 13.15 -16.69 20.20
C CYS A 76 11.67 -16.72 19.76
N VAL A 77 10.74 -16.93 20.70
CA VAL A 77 9.30 -16.96 20.38
C VAL A 77 8.81 -15.59 19.93
N CYS A 78 9.25 -14.50 20.58
CA CYS A 78 8.88 -13.14 20.19
C CYS A 78 9.45 -12.77 18.81
N ALA A 79 10.72 -13.09 18.55
CA ALA A 79 11.37 -12.87 17.26
C ALA A 79 10.69 -13.66 16.14
N TYR A 80 10.32 -14.92 16.39
CA TYR A 80 9.59 -15.75 15.43
C TYR A 80 8.25 -15.11 15.06
N HIS A 81 7.43 -14.72 16.04
CA HIS A 81 6.13 -14.10 15.76
C HIS A 81 6.26 -12.74 15.08
N LEU A 82 7.26 -11.93 15.45
CA LEU A 82 7.55 -10.66 14.79
C LEU A 82 7.92 -10.85 13.32
N TYR A 83 8.82 -11.79 13.05
CA TYR A 83 9.27 -12.12 11.69
C TYR A 83 8.13 -12.66 10.82
N MET A 84 7.35 -13.61 11.35
CA MET A 84 6.20 -14.18 10.64
C MET A 84 5.13 -13.12 10.34
N PHE A 85 4.84 -12.25 11.31
CA PHE A 85 3.90 -11.15 11.13
C PHE A 85 4.40 -10.15 10.08
N TRP A 86 5.68 -9.77 10.13
CA TRP A 86 6.32 -8.91 9.14
C TRP A 86 6.25 -9.48 7.72
N ILE A 87 6.63 -10.75 7.55
CA ILE A 87 6.56 -11.42 6.25
C ILE A 87 5.14 -11.43 5.72
N LYS A 88 4.16 -11.79 6.55
CA LYS A 88 2.76 -11.83 6.11
C LYS A 88 2.26 -10.43 5.75
N CYS A 89 2.64 -9.37 6.49
CA CYS A 89 2.34 -7.97 6.15
C CYS A 89 2.85 -7.64 4.75
N ARG A 90 4.13 -7.91 4.52
CA ARG A 90 4.78 -7.66 3.22
C ARG A 90 4.10 -8.47 2.13
N HIS A 91 3.87 -9.76 2.34
CA HIS A 91 3.28 -10.62 1.32
C HIS A 91 1.86 -10.19 0.91
N THR A 92 1.01 -9.85 1.88
CA THR A 92 -0.37 -9.43 1.63
C THR A 92 -0.44 -8.13 0.84
N VAL A 93 0.42 -7.16 1.14
CA VAL A 93 0.42 -5.86 0.46
C VAL A 93 1.15 -5.92 -0.89
N ILE A 94 2.25 -6.68 -0.98
CA ILE A 94 3.27 -6.52 -2.03
C ILE A 94 3.24 -7.66 -3.05
N ASN A 95 2.98 -8.90 -2.63
CA ASN A 95 3.36 -10.05 -3.45
C ASN A 95 2.20 -10.83 -4.08
N SER A 96 0.96 -10.75 -3.61
CA SER A 96 -0.11 -11.53 -4.27
C SER A 96 -1.51 -10.95 -4.22
N ILE A 97 -2.05 -10.64 -3.04
CA ILE A 97 -3.49 -10.35 -2.91
C ILE A 97 -3.82 -8.95 -3.41
N ASN A 98 -3.00 -7.98 -3.04
CA ASN A 98 -3.29 -6.57 -3.24
C ASN A 98 -2.57 -5.95 -4.44
N TYR A 99 -1.47 -6.54 -4.89
CA TYR A 99 -0.66 -5.97 -5.97
C TYR A 99 -1.44 -5.72 -7.27
N PRO A 100 -2.34 -6.61 -7.73
CA PRO A 100 -3.17 -6.33 -8.92
C PRO A 100 -4.04 -5.08 -8.75
N LYS A 101 -4.62 -4.88 -7.56
CA LYS A 101 -5.42 -3.70 -7.23
C LYS A 101 -4.54 -2.44 -7.16
N VAL A 102 -3.38 -2.52 -6.51
CA VAL A 102 -2.40 -1.43 -6.45
C VAL A 102 -1.98 -1.00 -7.86
N LYS A 103 -1.61 -1.96 -8.71
CA LYS A 103 -1.25 -1.70 -10.11
C LYS A 103 -2.40 -1.07 -10.87
N ALA A 104 -3.62 -1.60 -10.73
CA ALA A 104 -4.79 -1.04 -11.41
C ALA A 104 -5.04 0.42 -10.97
N THR A 105 -5.16 0.68 -9.67
CA THR A 105 -5.39 2.03 -9.14
C THR A 105 -4.30 3.01 -9.60
N TYR A 106 -3.04 2.60 -9.54
CA TYR A 106 -1.92 3.41 -10.00
C TYR A 106 -2.00 3.73 -11.50
N MET A 107 -2.13 2.71 -12.35
CA MET A 107 -2.11 2.87 -13.80
C MET A 107 -3.31 3.66 -14.32
N PHE A 108 -4.47 3.51 -13.68
CA PHE A 108 -5.64 4.32 -13.97
C PHE A 108 -5.43 5.80 -13.63
N ARG A 109 -4.81 6.11 -12.48
CA ARG A 109 -4.46 7.50 -12.13
C ARG A 109 -3.42 8.08 -13.08
N LEU A 110 -2.41 7.30 -13.45
CA LEU A 110 -1.42 7.70 -14.44
C LEU A 110 -2.07 7.97 -15.81
N SER A 111 -2.96 7.09 -16.25
CA SER A 111 -3.75 7.25 -17.48
C SER A 111 -4.59 8.54 -17.46
N ALA A 112 -5.26 8.85 -16.34
CA ALA A 112 -6.04 10.08 -16.20
C ALA A 112 -5.18 11.35 -16.29
N ILE A 113 -3.99 11.36 -15.68
CA ILE A 113 -3.05 12.50 -15.76
C ILE A 113 -2.57 12.70 -17.19
N HIS A 114 -2.19 11.61 -17.88
CA HIS A 114 -1.80 11.65 -19.29
C HIS A 114 -2.95 12.10 -20.19
N ALA A 115 -4.17 11.60 -19.97
CA ALA A 115 -5.36 12.00 -20.71
C ALA A 115 -5.61 13.51 -20.57
N PHE A 116 -5.53 14.05 -19.35
CA PHE A 116 -5.72 15.46 -19.09
C PHE A 116 -4.63 16.32 -19.76
N ALA A 117 -3.38 15.89 -19.70
CA ALA A 117 -2.27 16.60 -20.35
C ALA A 117 -2.40 16.62 -21.89
N ASP A 118 -2.66 15.46 -22.50
CA ASP A 118 -2.80 15.34 -23.95
C ASP A 118 -4.07 16.08 -24.44
N TRP A 119 -5.16 16.04 -23.67
CA TRP A 119 -6.38 16.78 -23.95
C TRP A 119 -6.16 18.30 -23.93
N ASN A 120 -5.52 18.82 -22.88
CA ASN A 120 -5.22 20.26 -22.78
C ASN A 120 -4.26 20.74 -23.85
N LYS A 121 -3.33 19.88 -24.30
CA LYS A 121 -2.47 20.17 -25.44
C LYS A 121 -3.30 20.33 -26.72
N LEU A 122 -4.21 19.39 -27.00
CA LEU A 122 -5.10 19.49 -28.16
C LEU A 122 -5.97 20.76 -28.11
N ILE A 123 -6.49 21.11 -26.93
CA ILE A 123 -7.25 22.36 -26.73
C ILE A 123 -6.38 23.57 -27.07
N ALA A 124 -5.18 23.66 -26.49
CA ALA A 124 -4.29 24.80 -26.69
C ALA A 124 -3.90 25.00 -28.17
N GLU A 125 -3.82 23.91 -28.94
CA GLU A 125 -3.42 23.92 -30.35
C GLU A 125 -4.59 24.21 -31.32
N HIS A 126 -5.81 23.74 -31.01
CA HIS A 126 -6.90 23.69 -31.99
C HIS A 126 -8.16 24.47 -31.58
N VAL A 127 -8.20 25.05 -30.38
CA VAL A 127 -9.37 25.77 -29.86
C VAL A 127 -9.09 27.26 -29.81
N ASN A 128 -10.03 28.06 -30.29
CA ASN A 128 -9.93 29.52 -30.24
C ASN A 128 -9.86 30.03 -28.80
N LYS A 129 -8.99 31.02 -28.55
CA LYS A 129 -8.89 31.69 -27.25
C LYS A 129 -10.25 32.26 -26.85
N GLY A 130 -10.80 31.78 -25.73
CA GLY A 130 -12.09 32.22 -25.18
C GLY A 130 -13.20 31.16 -25.22
N VAL A 131 -13.00 30.04 -25.92
CA VAL A 131 -13.97 28.94 -25.96
C VAL A 131 -13.67 27.91 -24.86
N ASN A 132 -14.63 27.71 -23.96
CA ASN A 132 -14.49 26.73 -22.87
C ASN A 132 -14.98 25.33 -23.30
N ILE A 133 -14.04 24.54 -23.85
CA ILE A 133 -14.20 23.11 -24.15
C ILE A 133 -13.67 22.23 -23.01
N GLY A 134 -13.73 22.73 -21.76
CA GLY A 134 -13.34 21.94 -20.60
C GLY A 134 -14.12 20.62 -20.53
N GLY A 135 -13.41 19.50 -20.69
CA GLY A 135 -13.89 18.19 -20.31
C GLY A 135 -13.81 18.04 -18.80
N GLY A 136 -14.73 17.30 -18.19
CA GLY A 136 -14.61 16.91 -16.79
C GLY A 136 -13.35 16.08 -16.54
N SER A 137 -12.99 15.84 -15.28
CA SER A 137 -11.87 14.96 -14.94
C SER A 137 -12.03 13.58 -15.58
N PHE A 138 -10.97 13.05 -16.19
CA PHE A 138 -10.97 11.70 -16.73
C PHE A 138 -11.06 10.69 -15.58
N THR A 139 -12.09 9.85 -15.60
CA THR A 139 -12.36 8.83 -14.58
C THR A 139 -12.30 7.43 -15.16
N ASN A 140 -12.11 6.42 -14.31
CA ASN A 140 -12.08 5.03 -14.75
C ASN A 140 -13.46 4.63 -15.27
N GLY A 141 -13.49 3.95 -16.42
CA GLY A 141 -14.70 3.27 -16.88
C GLY A 141 -15.09 2.13 -15.93
N THR A 142 -16.33 1.67 -16.01
CA THR A 142 -16.91 0.61 -15.16
C THR A 142 -16.18 -0.74 -15.25
N ASN A 143 -15.33 -0.97 -16.25
CA ASN A 143 -14.49 -2.16 -16.38
C ASN A 143 -13.08 -1.89 -15.83
N GLN A 144 -12.80 -2.39 -14.62
CA GLN A 144 -11.57 -2.15 -13.84
C GLN A 144 -10.31 -2.90 -14.34
N SER A 145 -10.34 -3.50 -15.53
CA SER A 145 -9.23 -4.27 -16.09
C SER A 145 -8.65 -3.61 -17.33
N SER A 146 -7.37 -3.89 -17.62
CA SER A 146 -6.72 -3.46 -18.85
C SER A 146 -7.38 -4.15 -20.05
N ALA A 147 -8.42 -3.54 -20.61
CA ALA A 147 -9.12 -4.09 -21.76
C ALA A 147 -8.19 -4.03 -22.99
N ASN A 148 -7.68 -5.20 -23.41
CA ASN A 148 -6.74 -5.38 -24.53
C ASN A 148 -5.35 -4.74 -24.29
N GLY A 149 -4.86 -4.73 -23.04
CA GLY A 149 -3.54 -4.19 -22.70
C GLY A 149 -3.49 -2.66 -22.53
N TYR A 150 -4.65 -2.00 -22.48
CA TYR A 150 -4.75 -0.55 -22.25
C TYR A 150 -5.51 -0.21 -20.97
N TRP A 151 -5.03 0.80 -20.26
CA TRP A 151 -5.68 1.45 -19.12
C TRP A 151 -6.58 2.58 -19.63
N LYS A 152 -7.90 2.31 -19.62
CA LYS A 152 -8.90 3.17 -20.25
C LYS A 152 -9.54 4.11 -19.24
N VAL A 153 -9.48 5.40 -19.51
CA VAL A 153 -10.16 6.45 -18.74
C VAL A 153 -11.09 7.23 -19.65
N ARG A 154 -12.13 7.84 -19.08
CA ARG A 154 -13.20 8.46 -19.84
C ARG A 154 -13.61 9.79 -19.25
N THR A 155 -14.06 10.69 -20.12
CA THR A 155 -14.78 11.90 -19.75
C THR A 155 -15.93 12.10 -20.74
N SER A 156 -16.87 12.98 -20.42
CA SER A 156 -17.99 13.28 -21.29
C SER A 156 -18.10 14.79 -21.51
N ILE A 157 -18.42 15.18 -22.74
CA ILE A 157 -18.68 16.57 -23.12
C ILE A 157 -19.95 16.65 -23.97
N TYR A 158 -20.65 17.77 -23.94
CA TYR A 158 -21.80 17.99 -24.83
C TYR A 158 -21.37 17.92 -26.29
N SER A 159 -22.08 17.13 -27.10
CA SER A 159 -21.74 16.94 -28.53
C SER A 159 -21.71 18.25 -29.31
N GLN A 160 -22.63 19.17 -28.98
CA GLN A 160 -22.70 20.51 -29.56
C GLN A 160 -21.37 21.29 -29.41
N LYS A 161 -20.65 21.14 -28.30
CA LYS A 161 -19.36 21.82 -28.10
C LYS A 161 -18.25 21.31 -29.02
N LEU A 162 -18.31 20.03 -29.40
CA LEU A 162 -17.38 19.47 -30.38
C LEU A 162 -17.75 19.87 -31.80
N GLU A 163 -19.05 20.01 -32.08
CA GLU A 163 -19.55 20.46 -33.39
C GLU A 163 -19.20 21.93 -33.67
N THR A 164 -19.17 22.78 -32.65
CA THR A 164 -18.76 24.19 -32.79
C THR A 164 -17.27 24.36 -33.12
N GLU A 165 -16.45 23.34 -32.90
CA GLU A 165 -14.99 23.40 -33.04
C GLU A 165 -14.48 22.22 -33.88
N PRO A 166 -14.76 22.21 -35.20
CA PRO A 166 -14.54 21.05 -36.07
C PRO A 166 -13.06 20.68 -36.19
N ASN A 167 -12.15 21.65 -36.14
CA ASN A 167 -10.71 21.39 -36.17
C ASN A 167 -10.24 20.62 -34.92
N PHE A 168 -10.80 20.95 -33.75
CA PHE A 168 -10.52 20.24 -32.51
C PHE A 168 -11.08 18.81 -32.55
N LYS A 169 -12.31 18.62 -33.05
CA LYS A 169 -12.90 17.30 -33.24
C LYS A 169 -12.03 16.42 -34.17
N LEU A 170 -11.63 16.94 -35.32
CA LEU A 170 -10.74 16.22 -36.25
C LEU A 170 -9.39 15.88 -35.62
N ALA A 171 -8.82 16.78 -34.82
CA ALA A 171 -7.56 16.54 -34.12
C ALA A 171 -7.68 15.42 -33.07
N ILE A 172 -8.82 15.32 -32.38
CA ILE A 172 -9.09 14.21 -31.45
C ILE A 172 -9.24 12.89 -32.22
N GLU A 173 -10.04 12.88 -33.29
CA GLU A 173 -10.27 11.68 -34.11
C GLU A 173 -8.99 11.17 -34.79
N ALA A 174 -8.08 12.07 -35.14
CA ALA A 174 -6.76 11.73 -35.68
C ALA A 174 -5.78 11.20 -34.62
N ASN A 175 -6.02 11.44 -33.33
CA ASN A 175 -5.13 11.00 -32.27
C ASN A 175 -5.44 9.55 -31.86
N PRO A 176 -4.50 8.59 -32.06
CA PRO A 176 -4.77 7.16 -31.81
C PRO A 176 -5.04 6.82 -30.34
N LYS A 177 -4.70 7.72 -29.41
CA LYS A 177 -4.96 7.53 -27.98
C LYS A 177 -6.38 7.88 -27.59
N PHE A 178 -7.08 8.68 -28.38
CA PHE A 178 -8.46 9.08 -28.10
C PHE A 178 -9.46 8.29 -28.94
N LYS A 179 -10.63 8.03 -28.37
CA LYS A 179 -11.80 7.52 -29.09
C LYS A 179 -13.03 8.31 -28.69
N LEU A 180 -13.76 8.79 -29.68
CA LEU A 180 -15.04 9.46 -29.49
C LEU A 180 -16.16 8.46 -29.65
N LYS A 181 -17.11 8.47 -28.71
CA LYS A 181 -18.34 7.66 -28.75
C LYS A 181 -19.55 8.56 -28.51
N PRO A 182 -20.56 8.52 -29.37
CA PRO A 182 -21.80 9.24 -29.10
C PRO A 182 -22.53 8.62 -27.91
N TYR A 183 -23.07 9.45 -27.01
CA TYR A 183 -23.82 9.04 -25.83
C TYR A 183 -24.89 10.10 -25.48
N GLU A 184 -26.15 9.88 -25.87
CA GLU A 184 -27.33 10.67 -25.45
C GLU A 184 -27.09 12.20 -25.31
N GLY A 185 -26.84 12.90 -26.44
CA GLY A 185 -26.59 14.34 -26.44
C GLY A 185 -25.21 14.77 -25.94
N MET A 186 -24.44 13.81 -25.42
CA MET A 186 -23.03 13.92 -25.05
C MET A 186 -22.17 13.10 -26.02
N CYS A 187 -20.88 13.35 -25.95
CA CYS A 187 -19.83 12.56 -26.54
C CYS A 187 -18.93 12.06 -25.41
N GLU A 188 -18.83 10.74 -25.27
CA GLU A 188 -17.88 10.08 -24.39
C GLU A 188 -16.52 10.06 -25.09
N ILE A 189 -15.51 10.56 -24.39
CA ILE A 189 -14.12 10.63 -24.84
C ILE A 189 -13.36 9.59 -24.04
N GLU A 190 -12.96 8.50 -24.69
CA GLU A 190 -12.09 7.49 -24.09
C GLU A 190 -10.63 7.81 -24.41
N TYR A 191 -9.76 7.73 -23.41
CA TYR A 191 -8.30 7.77 -23.56
C TYR A 191 -7.69 6.40 -23.28
N LEU A 192 -6.80 5.96 -24.17
CA LEU A 192 -6.13 4.67 -24.13
C LEU A 192 -4.66 4.86 -23.74
N TYR A 193 -4.31 4.40 -22.55
CA TYR A 193 -2.93 4.41 -22.06
C TYR A 193 -2.33 3.01 -22.05
N GLN A 194 -1.13 2.85 -22.60
CA GLN A 194 -0.36 1.61 -22.49
C GLN A 194 0.77 1.83 -21.49
N ASP A 195 0.90 0.95 -20.50
CA ASP A 195 1.97 1.06 -19.51
C ASP A 195 3.34 0.78 -20.14
N SER A 196 4.32 1.61 -19.80
CA SER A 196 5.71 1.42 -20.19
C SER A 196 6.48 0.59 -19.15
N SER A 197 7.66 0.10 -19.52
CA SER A 197 8.58 -0.57 -18.58
C SER A 197 9.01 0.36 -17.45
N GLU A 198 9.16 1.66 -17.73
CA GLU A 198 9.49 2.69 -16.74
C GLU A 198 8.40 2.85 -15.69
N ASP A 199 7.13 2.90 -16.09
CA ASP A 199 6.00 3.06 -15.16
C ASP A 199 5.88 1.86 -14.21
N ASN A 200 6.09 0.65 -14.76
CA ASN A 200 6.14 -0.57 -13.97
C ASN A 200 7.33 -0.59 -13.01
N THR A 201 8.50 -0.12 -13.46
CA THR A 201 9.70 0.00 -12.61
C THR A 201 9.48 1.00 -11.49
N TYR A 202 8.89 2.15 -11.80
CA TYR A 202 8.56 3.18 -10.83
C TYR A 202 7.59 2.67 -9.77
N LEU A 203 6.52 2.00 -10.17
CA LEU A 203 5.57 1.38 -9.25
C LEU A 203 6.26 0.33 -8.37
N ASN A 204 7.12 -0.52 -8.94
CA ASN A 204 7.82 -1.56 -8.19
C ASN A 204 8.74 -1.02 -7.09
N ILE A 205 9.41 0.11 -7.36
CA ILE A 205 10.26 0.79 -6.37
C ILE A 205 9.41 1.38 -5.23
N HIS A 206 8.22 1.92 -5.55
CA HIS A 206 7.40 2.68 -4.60
C HIS A 206 6.17 1.94 -4.07
N ARG A 207 5.95 0.67 -4.45
CA ARG A 207 4.79 -0.14 -4.04
C ARG A 207 4.66 -0.26 -2.53
N ASP A 208 5.78 -0.16 -1.82
CA ASP A 208 5.80 -0.20 -0.36
C ASP A 208 5.00 0.96 0.23
N HIS A 209 4.83 2.09 -0.46
CA HIS A 209 4.06 3.23 0.06
C HIS A 209 2.56 2.94 0.25
N PHE A 210 2.03 1.84 -0.33
CA PHE A 210 0.62 1.47 -0.20
C PHE A 210 0.29 0.73 1.11
N TRP A 211 1.30 0.34 1.90
CA TRP A 211 1.11 -0.39 3.16
C TRP A 211 0.56 0.45 4.32
N LEU A 212 0.61 1.78 4.23
CA LEU A 212 0.24 2.74 5.28
C LEU A 212 -0.62 3.88 4.75
N THR A 213 -1.61 3.55 3.94
CA THR A 213 -2.51 4.55 3.35
C THR A 213 -3.50 5.10 4.38
N LYS A 214 -3.89 4.30 5.38
CA LYS A 214 -4.82 4.70 6.46
C LYS A 214 -4.19 4.64 7.84
N ARG A 215 -4.62 5.54 8.73
CA ARG A 215 -4.22 5.55 10.15
C ARG A 215 -4.63 4.26 10.89
N SER A 216 -5.78 3.68 10.56
CA SER A 216 -6.20 2.39 11.13
C SER A 216 -5.22 1.27 10.79
N GLN A 217 -4.73 1.22 9.55
CA GLN A 217 -3.73 0.23 9.12
C GLN A 217 -2.40 0.40 9.87
N PHE A 218 -2.03 1.62 10.27
CA PHE A 218 -0.87 1.84 11.13
C PHE A 218 -1.06 1.19 12.51
N ILE A 219 -2.20 1.44 13.16
CA ILE A 219 -2.51 0.86 14.47
C ILE A 219 -2.59 -0.67 14.37
N GLU A 220 -3.15 -1.19 13.29
CA GLU A 220 -3.39 -2.62 13.14
C GLU A 220 -2.15 -3.41 12.71
N ASN A 221 -1.23 -2.79 11.97
CA ASN A 221 -0.12 -3.51 11.34
C ASN A 221 1.26 -3.00 11.78
N VAL A 222 1.44 -1.71 12.07
CA VAL A 222 2.75 -1.15 12.46
C VAL A 222 2.93 -1.15 13.97
N LEU A 223 1.89 -0.80 14.72
CA LEU A 223 1.98 -0.80 16.18
C LEU A 223 2.38 -2.17 16.75
N PRO A 224 1.82 -3.32 16.29
CA PRO A 224 2.27 -4.63 16.77
C PRO A 224 3.75 -4.91 16.48
N ILE A 225 4.27 -4.42 15.34
CA ILE A 225 5.70 -4.54 14.99
C ILE A 225 6.53 -3.73 15.98
N ILE A 226 6.16 -2.48 16.26
CA ILE A 226 6.87 -1.61 17.22
C ILE A 226 6.88 -2.24 18.61
N VAL A 227 5.72 -2.74 19.06
CA VAL A 227 5.56 -3.39 20.36
C VAL A 227 6.43 -4.66 20.44
N GLY A 228 6.43 -5.49 19.39
CA GLY A 228 7.27 -6.69 19.33
C GLY A 228 8.77 -6.40 19.30
N PHE A 229 9.21 -5.40 18.53
CA PHE A 229 10.61 -4.95 18.54
C PHE A 229 11.02 -4.42 19.92
N SER A 230 10.16 -3.63 20.56
CA SER A 230 10.43 -3.08 21.90
C SER A 230 10.55 -4.19 22.94
N ALA A 231 9.68 -5.21 22.87
CA ALA A 231 9.75 -6.40 23.71
C ALA A 231 11.09 -7.14 23.54
N ILE A 232 11.52 -7.37 22.29
CA ILE A 232 12.81 -7.99 21.98
C ILE A 232 13.97 -7.22 22.62
N LEU A 233 14.03 -5.89 22.43
CA LEU A 233 15.11 -5.06 22.96
C LEU A 233 15.21 -5.15 24.48
N LEU A 234 14.07 -5.13 25.17
CA LEU A 234 14.06 -5.23 26.63
C LEU A 234 14.41 -6.64 27.13
N VAL A 235 13.99 -7.69 26.44
CA VAL A 235 14.38 -9.07 26.78
C VAL A 235 15.88 -9.26 26.59
N VAL A 236 16.46 -8.75 25.49
CA VAL A 236 17.91 -8.76 25.27
C VAL A 236 18.63 -8.02 26.39
N TYR A 237 18.15 -6.83 26.77
CA TYR A 237 18.70 -6.10 27.91
C TYR A 237 18.66 -6.91 29.20
N LYS A 238 17.52 -7.55 29.53
CA LYS A 238 17.38 -8.41 30.72
C LYS A 238 18.36 -9.57 30.69
N ILE A 239 18.51 -10.27 29.55
CA ILE A 239 19.49 -11.36 29.39
C ILE A 239 20.90 -10.85 29.67
N SER A 240 21.29 -9.72 29.06
CA SER A 240 22.62 -9.13 29.29
C SER A 240 22.85 -8.79 30.75
N THR A 241 21.86 -8.23 31.45
CA THR A 241 22.00 -7.93 32.89
C THR A 241 22.14 -9.17 33.76
N LEU A 242 21.46 -10.27 33.42
CA LEU A 242 21.55 -11.53 34.17
C LEU A 242 22.92 -12.18 33.95
N MET A 243 23.39 -12.24 32.70
CA MET A 243 24.68 -12.83 32.35
C MET A 243 25.88 -12.05 32.91
N VAL A 244 25.80 -10.71 32.95
CA VAL A 244 26.90 -9.86 33.46
C VAL A 244 26.98 -9.89 34.99
N ASN A 245 25.83 -9.95 35.67
CA ASN A 245 25.81 -9.86 37.13
C ASN A 245 26.09 -11.19 37.85
N GLY A 246 26.24 -12.31 37.12
CA GLY A 246 26.62 -13.60 37.69
C GLY A 246 25.80 -13.99 38.92
N LEU A 247 24.49 -13.71 38.87
CA LEU A 247 23.53 -14.13 39.89
C LEU A 247 23.10 -15.57 39.62
#